data_AF-A0A6L7KIL6-F1
#
_entry.id   AF-A0A6L7KIL6-F1
#
_cell.length_a   1.000
_cell.length_b   1.000
_cell.length_c   1.000
_cell.angle_alpha   90.00
_cell.angle_beta   90.00
_cell.angle_gamma   90.00
#
_symmetry.space_group_name_H-M   'P 1'
#
loop_
_entity.id
_entity.type
_entity.pdbx_description
1 polymer ?
#
loop_
_entity_poly.entity_id
_entity_poly.type
_entity_poly.pdbx_seq_one_letter_code
_entity_poly.pdbx_strand_id
1 'polypeptide(L)'
;MALMSLRARPERAEPADPQVSEFLNGFSIEVMPRTAEKIDDFRAILPTGTRIYIAHIDGTAIEDMVATARRLSSDGFRVMPHFPARIIKDRATLEDWVARYQGEAGIEDA
;
A
#
# COMPACT_ATOMS: atom_id res chain seq x y z
N MET A 1 0.54 47.71 1.88
CA MET A 1 0.14 46.65 2.84
C MET A 1 -1.00 45.87 2.20
N ALA A 2 -0.70 44.77 1.51
CA ALA A 2 -1.72 43.90 0.94
C ALA A 2 -1.98 42.76 1.91
N LEU A 3 -3.21 42.67 2.41
CA LEU A 3 -3.69 41.55 3.21
C LEU A 3 -3.64 40.29 2.34
N MET A 4 -2.86 39.29 2.77
CA MET A 4 -2.85 37.97 2.14
C MET A 4 -4.23 37.32 2.35
N SER A 5 -4.92 37.05 1.25
CA SER A 5 -6.15 36.28 1.24
C SER A 5 -5.87 34.87 1.77
N LEU A 6 -6.51 34.52 2.89
CA LEU A 6 -6.51 33.18 3.46
C LEU A 6 -7.08 32.22 2.40
N ARG A 7 -6.34 31.13 2.13
CA ARG A 7 -6.72 30.07 1.18
C ARG A 7 -8.18 29.67 1.41
N ALA A 8 -8.99 29.80 0.36
CA ALA A 8 -10.36 29.32 0.35
C ALA A 8 -10.40 27.83 0.73
N ARG A 9 -11.33 27.49 1.63
CA ARG A 9 -11.71 26.12 1.94
C ARG A 9 -12.11 25.43 0.63
N PRO A 10 -11.64 24.20 0.33
CA PRO A 10 -12.00 23.55 -0.91
C PRO A 10 -13.53 23.47 -1.00
N GLU A 11 -14.04 24.02 -2.08
CA GLU A 11 -15.44 24.00 -2.46
C GLU A 11 -15.92 22.54 -2.48
N ARG A 12 -17.17 22.30 -2.05
CA ARG A 12 -17.74 20.97 -1.96
C ARG A 12 -17.69 20.34 -3.36
N ALA A 13 -16.91 19.28 -3.53
CA ALA A 13 -16.75 18.63 -4.83
C ALA A 13 -18.13 18.29 -5.41
N GLU A 14 -18.34 18.63 -6.68
CA GLU A 14 -19.47 18.14 -7.48
C GLU A 14 -19.58 16.61 -7.28
N PRO A 15 -20.80 16.07 -7.12
CA PRO A 15 -20.98 14.63 -6.99
C PRO A 15 -20.37 13.93 -8.21
N ALA A 16 -19.55 12.90 -7.96
CA ALA A 16 -18.90 12.15 -9.01
C ALA A 16 -19.93 11.50 -9.94
N ASP A 17 -19.61 11.42 -11.24
CA ASP A 17 -20.42 10.69 -12.21
C ASP A 17 -20.65 9.25 -11.71
N PRO A 18 -21.91 8.78 -11.60
CA PRO A 18 -22.21 7.43 -11.14
C PRO A 18 -21.48 6.34 -11.95
N GLN A 19 -21.30 6.55 -13.26
CA GLN A 19 -20.61 5.59 -14.13
C GLN A 19 -19.12 5.49 -13.78
N VAL A 20 -18.49 6.61 -13.44
CA VAL A 20 -17.08 6.63 -13.00
C VAL A 20 -16.95 5.99 -11.63
N SER A 21 -17.89 6.26 -10.72
CA SER A 21 -17.89 5.67 -9.38
C SER A 21 -18.02 4.14 -9.43
N GLU A 22 -18.89 3.63 -10.30
CA GLU A 22 -19.06 2.20 -10.53
C GLU A 22 -17.82 1.57 -11.20
N PHE A 23 -17.24 2.24 -12.19
CA PHE A 23 -16.02 1.78 -12.85
C PHE A 23 -14.84 1.65 -11.88
N LEU A 24 -14.72 2.55 -10.91
CA LEU A 24 -13.65 2.51 -9.91
C LEU A 24 -13.92 1.50 -8.78
N ASN A 25 -15.09 0.86 -8.72
CA ASN A 25 -15.38 -0.11 -7.67
C ASN A 25 -14.41 -1.29 -7.74
N GLY A 26 -13.80 -1.64 -6.60
CA GLY A 26 -12.82 -2.72 -6.51
C GLY A 26 -11.43 -2.38 -7.08
N PHE A 27 -11.10 -1.09 -7.21
CA PHE A 27 -9.75 -0.68 -7.59
C PHE A 27 -8.68 -1.22 -6.62
N SER A 28 -7.44 -1.22 -7.09
CA SER A 28 -6.26 -1.56 -6.30
C SER A 28 -5.22 -0.46 -6.41
N ILE A 29 -4.25 -0.44 -5.50
CA ILE A 29 -3.15 0.53 -5.51
C ILE A 29 -1.81 -0.17 -5.26
N GLU A 30 -0.72 0.54 -5.57
CA GLU A 30 0.63 0.12 -5.25
C GLU A 30 1.33 1.17 -4.39
N VAL A 31 2.12 0.70 -3.42
CA VAL A 31 2.96 1.53 -2.56
C VAL A 31 4.37 0.95 -2.45
N MET A 32 5.32 1.79 -2.05
CA MET A 32 6.60 1.35 -1.51
C MET A 32 6.59 1.52 0.02
N PRO A 33 7.42 0.78 0.79
CA PRO A 33 7.54 0.98 2.24
C PRO A 33 7.73 2.46 2.63
N ARG A 34 8.71 3.14 2.03
CA ARG A 34 8.99 4.58 2.25
C ARG A 34 7.83 5.54 1.96
N THR A 35 6.87 5.15 1.12
CA THR A 35 5.68 5.97 0.84
C THR A 35 4.54 5.62 1.78
N ALA A 36 4.41 4.33 2.15
CA ALA A 36 3.44 3.87 3.13
C ALA A 36 3.71 4.43 4.54
N GLU A 37 4.99 4.60 4.90
CA GLU A 37 5.40 5.25 6.16
C GLU A 37 4.91 6.69 6.31
N LYS A 38 4.67 7.40 5.20
CA LYS A 38 4.21 8.80 5.22
C LYS A 38 2.69 8.94 5.40
N ILE A 39 1.98 7.82 5.36
CA ILE A 39 0.54 7.76 5.58
C ILE A 39 0.37 7.22 6.98
N ASP A 40 -0.28 7.97 7.87
CA ASP A 40 -0.50 7.51 9.25
C ASP A 40 -1.57 6.43 9.32
N ASP A 41 -2.70 6.63 8.65
CA ASP A 41 -3.84 5.70 8.62
C ASP A 41 -4.37 5.52 7.19
N PHE A 42 -4.15 4.33 6.62
CA PHE A 42 -4.66 3.99 5.29
C PHE A 42 -6.19 3.89 5.24
N ARG A 43 -6.85 3.57 6.35
CA ARG A 43 -8.31 3.43 6.42
C ARG A 43 -9.01 4.79 6.30
N ALA A 44 -8.29 5.87 6.55
CA ALA A 44 -8.78 7.23 6.34
C ALA A 44 -8.84 7.64 4.86
N ILE A 45 -8.13 6.92 3.98
CA ILE A 45 -7.97 7.31 2.56
C ILE A 45 -8.37 6.20 1.58
N LEU A 46 -8.53 4.95 2.05
CA LEU A 46 -8.94 3.81 1.25
C LEU A 46 -10.08 3.03 1.91
N PRO A 47 -10.98 2.44 1.11
CA PRO A 47 -11.91 1.44 1.61
C PRO A 47 -11.16 0.23 2.19
N THR A 48 -11.58 -0.27 3.35
CA THR A 48 -11.07 -1.55 3.90
C THR A 48 -11.26 -2.69 2.91
N GLY A 49 -10.33 -3.65 2.89
CA GLY A 49 -10.33 -4.75 1.93
C GLY A 49 -9.77 -4.42 0.55
N THR A 50 -9.41 -3.16 0.27
CA THR A 50 -8.69 -2.77 -0.94
C THR A 50 -7.42 -3.62 -1.13
N ARG A 51 -7.16 -4.05 -2.36
CA ARG A 51 -5.92 -4.74 -2.72
C ARG A 51 -4.78 -3.71 -2.79
N ILE A 52 -3.74 -3.94 -1.99
CA ILE A 52 -2.55 -3.09 -1.95
C ILE A 52 -1.33 -3.94 -2.32
N TYR A 53 -0.67 -3.56 -3.41
CA TYR A 53 0.61 -4.11 -3.81
C TYR A 53 1.75 -3.38 -3.10
N ILE A 54 2.77 -4.12 -2.66
CA ILE A 54 3.98 -3.54 -2.08
C ILE A 54 5.14 -3.80 -3.03
N ALA A 55 5.63 -2.75 -3.67
CA ALA A 55 6.74 -2.84 -4.60
C ALA A 55 8.07 -3.06 -3.86
N HIS A 56 8.67 -4.23 -4.06
CA HIS A 56 10.04 -4.51 -3.63
C HIS A 56 11.01 -4.07 -4.73
N ILE A 57 11.84 -3.07 -4.43
CA ILE A 57 12.89 -2.60 -5.35
C ILE A 57 14.27 -2.90 -4.77
N ASP A 58 15.29 -2.83 -5.63
CA ASP A 58 16.67 -3.00 -5.20
C ASP A 58 17.05 -1.93 -4.17
N GLY A 59 17.77 -2.35 -3.14
CA GLY A 59 18.10 -1.53 -1.96
C GLY A 59 17.03 -1.44 -0.88
N THR A 60 15.81 -1.98 -1.07
CA THR A 60 14.82 -2.10 0.00
C THR A 60 15.03 -3.40 0.78
N ALA A 61 15.19 -3.28 2.10
CA ALA A 61 15.36 -4.45 2.97
C ALA A 61 14.07 -5.27 3.05
N ILE A 62 14.19 -6.59 3.20
CA ILE A 62 13.03 -7.48 3.35
C ILE A 62 12.28 -7.17 4.66
N GLU A 63 12.98 -6.68 5.69
CA GLU A 63 12.40 -6.25 6.96
C GLU A 63 11.37 -5.12 6.76
N ASP A 64 11.71 -4.11 5.95
CA ASP A 64 10.82 -2.98 5.67
C ASP A 64 9.57 -3.44 4.91
N MET A 65 9.76 -4.41 4.01
CA MET A 65 8.66 -5.01 3.25
C MET A 65 7.71 -5.80 4.16
N VAL A 66 8.24 -6.70 4.99
CA VAL A 66 7.45 -7.51 5.93
C VAL A 66 6.74 -6.62 6.96
N ALA A 67 7.42 -5.60 7.48
CA ALA A 67 6.82 -4.63 8.40
C ALA A 67 5.65 -3.86 7.76
N THR A 68 5.83 -3.40 6.52
CA THR A 68 4.77 -2.72 5.75
C THR A 68 3.61 -3.68 5.49
N ALA A 69 3.90 -4.92 5.09
CA ALA A 69 2.89 -5.93 4.82
C ALA A 69 2.05 -6.25 6.05
N ARG A 70 2.71 -6.50 7.19
CA ARG A 70 2.07 -6.77 8.47
C ARG A 70 1.17 -5.63 8.92
N ARG A 71 1.64 -4.39 8.78
CA ARG A 71 0.85 -3.21 9.14
C ARG A 71 -0.42 -3.14 8.30
N LEU A 72 -0.30 -3.21 6.97
CA LEU A 72 -1.43 -3.09 6.07
C LEU A 72 -2.42 -4.27 6.21
N SER A 73 -1.93 -5.48 6.42
CA SER A 73 -2.81 -6.64 6.65
C SER A 73 -3.55 -6.51 7.98
N SER A 74 -2.89 -6.03 9.03
CA SER A 74 -3.50 -5.74 10.34
C SER A 74 -4.55 -4.63 10.28
N ASP A 75 -4.39 -3.67 9.37
CA ASP A 75 -5.38 -2.61 9.11
C ASP A 75 -6.59 -3.09 8.28
N GLY A 76 -6.62 -4.37 7.86
CA GLY A 76 -7.73 -4.99 7.15
C GLY A 76 -7.66 -4.87 5.62
N PHE A 77 -6.48 -4.63 5.06
CA PHE A 77 -6.27 -4.61 3.60
C PHE A 77 -5.83 -5.97 3.06
N ARG A 78 -6.08 -6.19 1.76
CA ARG A 78 -5.58 -7.37 1.04
C ARG A 78 -4.21 -7.05 0.48
N VAL A 79 -3.16 -7.57 1.09
CA VAL A 79 -1.79 -7.18 0.78
C VAL A 79 -1.14 -8.20 -0.16
N MET A 80 -0.36 -7.71 -1.13
CA MET A 80 0.42 -8.54 -2.06
C MET A 80 1.82 -7.96 -2.25
N PRO A 81 2.84 -8.47 -1.55
CA PRO A 81 4.21 -8.04 -1.74
C PRO A 81 4.83 -8.62 -3.01
N HIS A 82 5.62 -7.83 -3.74
CA HIS A 82 6.33 -8.31 -4.93
C HIS A 82 7.58 -9.14 -4.58
N PHE A 83 7.89 -10.12 -5.43
CA PHE A 83 9.11 -10.91 -5.41
C PHE A 83 9.93 -10.69 -6.69
N PRO A 84 10.86 -9.72 -6.74
CA PRO A 84 11.63 -9.45 -7.93
C PRO A 84 12.75 -10.48 -8.05
N ALA A 85 12.62 -11.42 -8.98
CA ALA A 85 13.61 -12.49 -9.18
C ALA A 85 15.06 -12.00 -9.27
N ARG A 86 15.30 -10.80 -9.83
CA ARG A 86 16.64 -10.22 -9.99
C ARG A 86 17.38 -9.88 -8.68
N ILE A 87 16.67 -9.70 -7.56
CA ILE A 87 17.27 -9.39 -6.25
C ILE A 87 17.28 -10.59 -5.30
N ILE A 88 16.71 -11.73 -5.74
CA ILE A 88 16.66 -12.96 -4.95
C ILE A 88 17.90 -13.78 -5.28
N LYS A 89 18.82 -13.87 -4.32
CA LYS A 89 20.13 -14.51 -4.52
C LYS A 89 20.03 -16.00 -4.85
N ASP A 90 19.19 -16.72 -4.12
CA ASP A 90 19.05 -18.18 -4.20
C ASP A 90 17.70 -18.66 -3.66
N ARG A 91 17.45 -19.97 -3.79
CA ARG A 91 16.23 -20.63 -3.32
C ARG A 91 16.00 -20.43 -1.82
N ALA A 92 17.05 -20.54 -1.00
CA ALA A 92 16.94 -20.39 0.44
C ALA A 92 16.47 -18.99 0.82
N THR A 93 16.95 -17.96 0.09
CA THR A 93 16.49 -16.58 0.25
C THR A 93 14.99 -16.45 -0.08
N LEU A 94 14.52 -17.05 -1.18
CA LEU A 94 13.10 -17.05 -1.52
C LEU A 94 12.25 -17.74 -0.44
N GLU A 95 12.67 -18.91 0.00
CA GLU A 95 11.97 -19.70 1.03
C GLU A 95 11.87 -18.94 2.35
N ASP A 96 12.95 -18.27 2.77
CA ASP A 96 12.95 -17.38 3.94
C ASP A 96 11.93 -16.26 3.77
N TRP A 97 11.96 -15.53 2.65
CA TRP A 97 11.05 -14.41 2.43
C TRP A 97 9.58 -14.84 2.43
N VAL A 98 9.25 -15.97 1.77
CA VAL A 98 7.88 -16.54 1.79
C VAL A 98 7.46 -16.90 3.22
N ALA A 99 8.33 -17.58 3.98
CA ALA A 99 8.04 -17.96 5.36
C ALA A 99 7.80 -16.74 6.26
N ARG A 100 8.57 -15.67 6.07
CA ARG A 100 8.40 -14.41 6.81
C ARG A 100 7.09 -13.72 6.49
N TYR A 101 6.71 -13.59 5.22
CA TYR A 101 5.41 -12.99 4.86
C TYR A 101 4.23 -13.80 5.41
N GLN A 102 4.28 -15.12 5.34
CA GLN A 102 3.23 -15.99 5.90
C GLN A 102 3.19 -15.91 7.43
N GLY A 103 4.33 -16.10 8.09
CA GLY A 103 4.41 -16.23 9.54
C GLY A 103 4.34 -14.90 10.31
N GLU A 104 4.92 -13.83 9.79
CA GLU A 104 5.00 -12.54 10.49
C GLU A 104 3.90 -11.56 10.07
N ALA A 105 3.40 -11.68 8.84
CA ALA A 105 2.45 -10.72 8.25
C ALA A 105 1.11 -11.35 7.83
N GLY A 106 0.95 -12.67 7.89
CA GLY A 106 -0.29 -13.37 7.56
C GLY A 106 -0.66 -13.27 6.08
N ILE A 107 0.33 -13.16 5.19
CA ILE A 107 0.12 -12.99 3.75
C ILE A 107 -0.11 -14.34 3.08
N GLU A 108 -1.19 -14.44 2.29
CA GLU A 108 -1.56 -15.64 1.55
C GLU A 108 -1.36 -15.50 0.03
N ASP A 109 -1.25 -14.26 -0.48
CA ASP A 109 -1.08 -13.93 -1.89
C ASP A 109 0.24 -13.18 -2.13
N ALA A 110 1.04 -13.60 -3.11
CA ALA A 110 2.31 -12.97 -3.49
C ALA A 110 2.61 -13.13 -4.99
#